data_AF-D1P2H8-F1
#
_entry.id   AF-D1P2H8-F1
#
_cell.length_a   1.000
_cell.length_b   1.000
_cell.length_c   1.000
_cell.angle_alpha   90.00
_cell.angle_beta   90.00
_cell.angle_gamma   90.00
#
_symmetry.space_group_name_H-M   'P 1'
#
loop_
_entity.id
_entity.type
_entity.pdbx_description
1 polymer ?
#
loop_
_entity_poly.entity_id
_entity_poly.type
_entity_poly.pdbx_seq_one_letter_code
_entity_poly.pdbx_strand_id
1 'polypeptide(L)'
;MISIDVNDNYLECRQYYAVLFCMLSEKTLSLNELYKMTSEAKNKNVNVLFSELNQHVGHVFKNVDYYLRKIEQKIIPIEQLSFLTNDRISFVILNFLMKSYNKHLIENDYKSIMTGVYNYSPLNLIPVMGRDIPFHYIVCFLDFVVLFVNPKDFNKVVFFMRDEALSVFKEYPEPFSFLPRRTEALKWIAERMIRENISSDDDVNLLIENQKWKTIYSCFDYWAIISSVEKVKLFLSQTRKAWSQKKYRDGVKDKTVLNTYISKSSMLKLKKIAKKHNKNINEIIEAMINQIDLPLEPLEEFVLLTKKES
;
A
#
# COMPACT_ATOMS: atom_id res chain seq x y z
N MET A 1 -24.84 -7.25 -0.11
CA MET A 1 -23.40 -7.22 0.19
C MET A 1 -23.22 -7.00 1.69
N ILE A 2 -22.26 -7.66 2.33
CA ILE A 2 -22.01 -7.55 3.77
C ILE A 2 -21.15 -6.31 4.04
N SER A 3 -21.56 -5.45 4.97
CA SER A 3 -20.80 -4.28 5.43
C SER A 3 -20.96 -4.14 6.94
N ILE A 4 -20.01 -4.70 7.70
CA ILE A 4 -20.02 -4.74 9.15
C ILE A 4 -19.42 -3.46 9.72
N ASP A 5 -20.20 -2.74 10.52
CA ASP A 5 -19.66 -1.69 11.38
C ASP A 5 -18.83 -2.31 12.50
N VAL A 6 -17.54 -1.96 12.56
CA VAL A 6 -16.63 -2.40 13.61
C VAL A 6 -16.70 -1.41 14.77
N ASN A 7 -17.02 -1.89 15.97
CA ASN A 7 -17.08 -1.06 17.17
C ASN A 7 -15.70 -0.98 17.84
N ASP A 8 -15.40 0.15 18.49
CA ASP A 8 -14.11 0.36 19.16
C ASP A 8 -13.84 -0.67 20.28
N ASN A 9 -14.90 -1.14 20.96
CA ASN A 9 -14.85 -2.18 21.98
C ASN A 9 -14.89 -3.61 21.40
N TYR A 10 -14.67 -3.78 20.10
CA TYR A 10 -14.73 -5.09 19.42
C TYR A 10 -13.91 -6.15 20.14
N LEU A 11 -12.69 -5.83 20.60
CA LEU A 11 -11.82 -6.80 21.25
C LEU A 11 -12.39 -7.30 22.59
N GLU A 12 -13.05 -6.43 23.36
CA GLU A 12 -13.70 -6.79 24.63
C GLU A 12 -14.92 -7.69 24.40
N CYS A 13 -15.60 -7.48 23.26
CA CYS A 13 -16.80 -8.21 22.88
C CYS A 13 -16.53 -9.27 21.79
N ARG A 14 -15.27 -9.65 21.56
CA ARG A 14 -14.83 -10.44 20.39
C ARG A 14 -15.61 -11.73 20.23
N GLN A 15 -15.82 -12.45 21.33
CA GLN A 15 -16.56 -13.72 21.32
C GLN A 15 -18.02 -13.53 20.88
N TYR A 16 -18.68 -12.44 21.28
CA TYR A 16 -20.04 -12.14 20.85
C TYR A 16 -20.12 -11.95 19.33
N TYR A 17 -19.25 -11.11 18.76
CA TYR A 17 -19.20 -10.93 17.30
C TYR A 17 -18.88 -12.21 16.55
N ALA A 18 -17.92 -12.99 17.05
CA ALA A 18 -17.57 -14.29 16.48
C ALA A 18 -18.76 -15.26 16.47
N VAL A 19 -19.57 -15.29 17.54
CA VAL A 19 -20.82 -16.05 17.56
C VAL A 19 -21.76 -15.58 16.45
N LEU A 20 -21.97 -14.27 16.30
CA LEU A 20 -22.83 -13.73 15.23
C LEU A 20 -22.33 -14.11 13.83
N PHE A 21 -21.02 -14.05 13.58
CA PHE A 21 -20.43 -14.44 12.29
C PHE A 21 -20.60 -15.93 12.01
N CYS A 22 -20.47 -16.79 13.03
CA CYS A 22 -20.70 -18.22 12.90
C CYS A 22 -22.19 -18.54 12.67
N MET A 23 -23.09 -17.82 13.35
CA MET A 23 -24.53 -17.99 13.14
C MET A 23 -24.95 -17.58 11.72
N LEU A 24 -24.38 -16.47 11.22
CA LEU A 24 -24.57 -16.00 9.85
C LEU A 24 -24.10 -17.05 8.82
N SER A 25 -22.91 -17.64 9.02
CA SER A 25 -22.37 -18.64 8.09
C SER A 25 -23.19 -19.93 8.07
N GLU A 26 -23.82 -20.28 9.19
CA GLU A 26 -24.74 -21.41 9.29
C GLU A 26 -26.20 -21.06 8.91
N LYS A 27 -26.46 -19.83 8.47
CA LYS A 27 -27.80 -19.34 8.09
C LYS A 27 -28.82 -19.43 9.23
N THR A 28 -28.35 -19.36 10.47
CA THR A 28 -29.19 -19.29 11.68
C THR A 28 -29.44 -17.87 12.17
N LEU A 29 -28.71 -16.91 11.60
CA LEU A 29 -28.90 -15.47 11.74
C LEU A 29 -29.00 -14.88 10.32
N SER A 30 -30.00 -14.05 10.07
CA SER A 30 -30.09 -13.30 8.81
C SER A 30 -29.14 -12.11 8.79
N LEU A 31 -28.86 -11.59 7.60
CA LEU A 31 -28.01 -10.41 7.44
C LEU A 31 -28.62 -9.15 8.10
N ASN A 32 -29.95 -9.01 8.08
CA ASN A 32 -30.64 -7.89 8.71
C ASN A 32 -30.52 -7.95 10.25
N GLU A 33 -30.61 -9.15 10.81
CA GLU A 33 -30.42 -9.36 12.24
C GLU A 33 -28.97 -9.09 12.65
N LEU A 34 -27.99 -9.53 11.85
CA LEU A 34 -26.59 -9.18 12.07
C LEU A 34 -26.41 -7.66 12.16
N TYR A 35 -26.90 -6.90 11.17
CA TYR A 35 -26.76 -5.44 11.17
C TYR A 35 -27.43 -4.77 12.36
N LYS A 36 -28.63 -5.24 12.74
CA LYS A 36 -29.32 -4.74 13.92
C LYS A 36 -28.47 -4.98 15.19
N MET A 37 -28.01 -6.22 15.39
CA MET A 37 -27.27 -6.63 16.57
C MET A 37 -25.89 -5.96 16.67
N THR A 38 -25.14 -5.82 15.57
CA THR A 38 -23.84 -5.15 15.59
C THR A 38 -23.97 -3.65 15.87
N SER A 39 -25.05 -3.01 15.38
CA SER A 39 -25.37 -1.61 15.67
C SER A 39 -25.78 -1.42 17.14
N GLU A 40 -26.67 -2.26 17.65
CA GLU A 40 -27.13 -2.23 19.05
C GLU A 40 -26.04 -2.59 20.05
N ALA A 41 -24.97 -3.27 19.62
CA ALA A 41 -23.86 -3.63 20.49
C ALA A 41 -22.98 -2.45 20.90
N LYS A 42 -23.11 -1.29 20.25
CA LYS A 42 -22.35 -0.08 20.59
C LYS A 42 -22.57 0.29 22.07
N ASN A 43 -21.47 0.47 22.79
CA ASN A 43 -21.45 0.87 24.20
C ASN A 43 -22.06 -0.14 25.20
N LYS A 44 -22.36 -1.37 24.78
CA LYS A 44 -22.80 -2.45 25.68
C LYS A 44 -21.62 -3.30 26.10
N ASN A 45 -21.69 -3.85 27.31
CA ASN A 45 -20.73 -4.85 27.76
C ASN A 45 -21.09 -6.26 27.25
N VAL A 46 -20.10 -7.14 27.20
CA VAL A 46 -20.26 -8.50 26.65
C VAL A 46 -21.32 -9.35 27.36
N ASN A 47 -21.51 -9.17 28.68
CA ASN A 47 -22.48 -9.93 29.46
C ASN A 47 -23.92 -9.58 29.10
N VAL A 48 -24.21 -8.28 28.93
CA VAL A 48 -25.53 -7.81 28.47
C VAL A 48 -25.80 -8.34 27.06
N LEU A 49 -24.81 -8.28 26.18
CA LEU A 49 -24.92 -8.77 24.80
C LEU A 49 -25.25 -10.27 24.75
N PHE A 50 -24.58 -11.10 25.55
CA PHE A 50 -24.90 -12.51 25.62
C PHE A 50 -26.26 -12.80 26.26
N SER A 51 -26.70 -12.01 27.24
CA SER A 51 -28.05 -12.14 27.79
C SER A 51 -29.12 -11.88 26.72
N GLU A 52 -28.97 -10.80 25.96
CA GLU A 52 -29.88 -10.45 24.85
C GLU A 52 -29.84 -11.52 23.74
N LEU A 53 -28.65 -12.02 23.40
CA LEU A 53 -28.51 -13.07 22.39
C LEU A 53 -29.14 -14.39 22.81
N ASN A 54 -28.99 -14.78 24.08
CA ASN A 54 -29.64 -15.98 24.62
C ASN A 54 -31.17 -15.88 24.58
N GLN A 55 -31.74 -14.70 24.83
CA GLN A 55 -33.17 -14.46 24.67
C GLN A 55 -33.61 -14.56 23.21
N HIS A 56 -32.78 -14.07 22.28
CA HIS A 56 -33.07 -14.14 20.85
C HIS A 56 -33.01 -15.57 20.29
N VAL A 57 -31.97 -16.34 20.64
CA VAL A 57 -31.76 -17.71 20.14
C VAL A 57 -32.71 -18.71 20.80
N GLY A 58 -33.12 -18.46 22.04
CA GLY A 58 -33.99 -19.33 22.82
C GLY A 58 -33.36 -20.70 23.17
N HIS A 59 -34.19 -21.65 23.60
CA HIS A 59 -33.77 -23.01 23.97
C HIS A 59 -33.70 -23.97 22.75
N VAL A 60 -32.98 -23.58 21.71
CA VAL A 60 -32.81 -24.39 20.50
C VAL A 60 -31.52 -25.21 20.58
N PHE A 61 -31.44 -26.33 19.84
CA PHE A 61 -30.28 -27.25 19.76
C PHE A 61 -28.93 -26.53 19.45
N LYS A 62 -28.97 -25.37 18.80
CA LYS A 62 -27.81 -24.51 18.54
C LYS A 62 -27.89 -23.23 19.37
N ASN A 63 -27.73 -23.36 20.68
CA ASN A 63 -27.70 -22.23 21.61
C ASN A 63 -26.35 -21.48 21.56
N VAL A 64 -26.17 -20.43 22.36
CA VAL A 64 -24.92 -19.65 22.40
C VAL A 64 -23.71 -20.54 22.75
N ASP A 65 -23.85 -21.46 23.71
CA ASP A 65 -22.76 -22.38 24.11
C ASP A 65 -22.30 -23.32 22.98
N TYR A 66 -23.22 -23.72 22.10
CA TYR A 66 -22.88 -24.46 20.89
C TYR A 66 -21.93 -23.66 20.00
N TYR A 67 -22.25 -22.38 19.74
CA TYR A 67 -21.42 -21.52 18.90
C TYR A 67 -20.09 -21.16 19.57
N LEU A 68 -20.08 -20.89 20.88
CA LEU A 68 -18.87 -20.59 21.64
C LEU A 68 -17.82 -21.71 21.49
N ARG A 69 -18.22 -22.97 21.70
CA ARG A 69 -17.33 -24.13 21.52
C ARG A 69 -16.80 -24.26 20.09
N LYS A 70 -17.61 -23.87 19.10
CA LYS A 70 -17.22 -23.94 17.69
C LYS A 70 -16.22 -22.85 17.31
N ILE A 71 -16.40 -21.62 17.81
CA ILE A 71 -15.49 -20.52 17.51
C ILE A 71 -14.14 -20.70 18.20
N GLU A 72 -14.10 -21.25 19.42
CA GLU A 72 -12.86 -21.51 20.18
C GLU A 72 -11.86 -22.36 19.40
N GLN A 73 -12.36 -23.29 18.59
CA GLN A 73 -11.52 -24.17 17.77
C GLN A 73 -11.03 -23.54 16.47
N LYS A 74 -11.60 -22.39 16.08
CA LYS A 74 -11.38 -21.77 14.76
C LYS A 74 -10.63 -20.46 14.81
N ILE A 75 -11.01 -19.56 15.72
CA ILE A 75 -10.42 -18.21 15.78
C ILE A 75 -8.99 -18.28 16.31
N ILE A 76 -8.13 -17.38 15.85
CA ILE A 76 -6.75 -17.28 16.33
C ILE A 76 -6.76 -16.56 17.69
N PRO A 77 -6.14 -17.11 18.76
CA PRO A 77 -6.01 -16.41 20.04
C PRO A 77 -5.34 -15.05 19.87
N ILE A 78 -5.82 -14.03 20.59
CA ILE A 78 -5.40 -12.64 20.37
C ILE A 78 -3.90 -12.44 20.64
N GLU A 79 -3.34 -13.21 21.58
CA GLU A 79 -1.93 -13.20 21.96
C GLU A 79 -1.03 -13.62 20.79
N GLN A 80 -1.53 -14.52 19.93
CA GLN A 80 -0.82 -14.97 18.74
C GLN A 80 -0.89 -13.97 17.58
N LEU A 81 -1.73 -12.93 17.69
CA LEU A 81 -1.86 -11.85 16.71
C LEU A 81 -0.98 -10.63 17.04
N SER A 82 -0.14 -10.72 18.06
CA SER A 82 0.80 -9.68 18.49
C SER A 82 1.80 -9.23 17.41
N PHE A 83 1.94 -9.99 16.31
CA PHE A 83 2.79 -9.59 15.19
C PHE A 83 2.18 -8.47 14.34
N LEU A 84 0.88 -8.19 14.44
CA LEU A 84 0.16 -7.15 13.67
C LEU A 84 0.39 -5.72 14.22
N THR A 85 1.53 -5.47 14.87
CA THR A 85 1.87 -4.19 15.51
C THR A 85 2.48 -3.16 14.55
N ASN A 86 2.87 -3.58 13.35
CA ASN A 86 3.48 -2.73 12.32
C ASN A 86 2.55 -2.58 11.11
N ASP A 87 2.34 -1.36 10.63
CA ASP A 87 1.52 -1.06 9.44
C ASP A 87 1.81 -1.98 8.25
N ARG A 88 3.09 -2.26 7.97
CA ARG A 88 3.53 -3.01 6.78
C ARG A 88 3.02 -4.45 6.81
N ILE A 89 3.16 -5.16 7.93
CA ILE A 89 2.66 -6.54 8.06
C ILE A 89 1.13 -6.56 8.12
N SER A 90 0.53 -5.56 8.76
CA SER A 90 -0.92 -5.39 8.82
C SER A 90 -1.52 -5.25 7.42
N PHE A 91 -0.92 -4.45 6.53
CA PHE A 91 -1.39 -4.33 5.15
C PHE A 91 -1.23 -5.61 4.34
N VAL A 92 -0.13 -6.35 4.51
CA VAL A 92 0.05 -7.66 3.86
C VAL A 92 -1.07 -8.62 4.25
N ILE A 93 -1.34 -8.73 5.56
CA ILE A 93 -2.39 -9.62 6.06
C ILE A 93 -3.77 -9.15 5.58
N LEU A 94 -4.09 -7.86 5.68
CA LEU A 94 -5.35 -7.31 5.18
C LEU A 94 -5.56 -7.57 3.69
N ASN A 95 -4.52 -7.38 2.86
CA ASN A 95 -4.60 -7.69 1.43
C ASN A 95 -4.82 -9.18 1.17
N PHE A 96 -4.19 -10.06 1.95
CA PHE A 96 -4.45 -11.50 1.90
C PHE A 96 -5.91 -11.82 2.26
N LEU A 97 -6.45 -11.20 3.32
CA LEU A 97 -7.84 -11.36 3.75
C LEU A 97 -8.82 -10.86 2.69
N MET A 98 -8.60 -9.67 2.14
CA MET A 98 -9.40 -9.09 1.05
C MET A 98 -9.42 -10.02 -0.16
N LYS A 99 -8.26 -10.49 -0.62
CA LYS A 99 -8.19 -11.39 -1.78
C LYS A 99 -8.85 -12.73 -1.52
N SER A 100 -8.71 -13.28 -0.31
CA SER A 100 -9.38 -14.52 0.09
C SER A 100 -10.91 -14.37 0.10
N TYR A 101 -11.41 -13.27 0.65
CA TYR A 101 -12.84 -12.96 0.69
C TYR A 101 -13.41 -12.71 -0.72
N ASN A 102 -12.76 -11.86 -1.53
CA ASN A 102 -13.22 -11.59 -2.90
C ASN A 102 -13.21 -12.85 -3.77
N LYS A 103 -12.20 -13.72 -3.62
CA LYS A 103 -12.18 -15.03 -4.28
C LYS A 103 -13.39 -15.88 -3.89
N HIS A 104 -13.71 -15.95 -2.59
CA HIS A 104 -14.89 -16.67 -2.11
C HIS A 104 -16.20 -16.10 -2.69
N LEU A 105 -16.32 -14.77 -2.77
CA LEU A 105 -17.50 -14.13 -3.38
C LEU A 105 -17.69 -14.56 -4.84
N ILE A 106 -16.61 -14.56 -5.62
CA ILE A 106 -16.61 -14.98 -7.03
C ILE A 106 -16.99 -16.46 -7.16
N GLU A 107 -16.38 -17.35 -6.36
CA GLU A 107 -16.62 -18.79 -6.42
C GLU A 107 -18.05 -19.20 -6.05
N ASN A 108 -18.75 -18.37 -5.26
CA ASN A 108 -20.12 -18.64 -4.80
C ASN A 108 -21.17 -17.80 -5.53
N ASP A 109 -20.81 -17.17 -6.65
CA ASP A 109 -21.69 -16.35 -7.50
C ASP A 109 -22.45 -15.26 -6.73
N TYR A 110 -21.79 -14.69 -5.70
CA TYR A 110 -22.32 -13.50 -5.04
C TYR A 110 -22.21 -12.33 -6.00
N LYS A 111 -23.35 -11.90 -6.58
CA LYS A 111 -23.42 -10.80 -7.55
C LYS A 111 -22.70 -9.55 -7.01
N SER A 112 -21.61 -9.17 -7.68
CA SER A 112 -21.03 -7.82 -7.56
C SER A 112 -22.10 -6.80 -7.96
N ILE A 113 -22.35 -5.80 -7.11
CA ILE A 113 -23.36 -4.76 -7.37
C ILE A 113 -22.87 -3.81 -8.48
N MET A 114 -21.56 -3.75 -8.73
CA MET A 114 -20.96 -2.92 -9.78
C MET A 114 -20.05 -3.73 -10.69
N THR A 115 -20.36 -3.76 -11.98
CA THR A 115 -19.44 -4.24 -13.02
C THR A 115 -18.13 -3.47 -12.96
N GLY A 116 -17.01 -4.17 -12.73
CA GLY A 116 -15.67 -3.59 -12.76
C GLY A 116 -15.05 -3.21 -11.40
N VAL A 117 -15.78 -3.33 -10.28
CA VAL A 117 -15.21 -3.19 -8.93
C VAL A 117 -15.08 -4.58 -8.33
N TYR A 118 -13.84 -5.05 -8.14
CA TYR A 118 -13.52 -6.40 -7.64
C TYR A 118 -13.00 -6.42 -6.21
N ASN A 119 -12.88 -5.26 -5.57
CA ASN A 119 -12.28 -5.13 -4.25
C ASN A 119 -13.30 -4.74 -3.19
N TYR A 120 -13.92 -5.75 -2.60
CA TYR A 120 -14.97 -5.59 -1.61
C TYR A 120 -14.48 -5.97 -0.22
N SER A 121 -14.67 -5.07 0.75
CA SER A 121 -14.46 -5.38 2.16
C SER A 121 -15.79 -5.81 2.78
N PRO A 122 -15.83 -6.86 3.62
CA PRO A 122 -17.00 -7.15 4.43
C PRO A 122 -17.15 -6.17 5.59
N LEU A 123 -16.15 -5.31 5.85
CA LEU A 123 -16.16 -4.31 6.90
C LEU A 123 -16.47 -2.93 6.33
N ASN A 124 -17.13 -2.09 7.13
CA ASN A 124 -17.27 -0.67 6.84
C ASN A 124 -15.94 0.05 7.09
N LEU A 125 -15.23 0.41 6.02
CA LEU A 125 -13.94 1.09 6.09
C LEU A 125 -14.05 2.63 6.08
N ILE A 126 -15.26 3.20 5.98
CA ILE A 126 -15.46 4.67 6.00
C ILE A 126 -14.80 5.34 7.22
N PRO A 127 -14.92 4.79 8.46
CA PRO A 127 -14.34 5.44 9.63
C PRO A 127 -12.80 5.56 9.59
N VAL A 128 -12.13 4.69 8.82
CA VAL A 128 -10.66 4.61 8.74
C VAL A 128 -10.11 5.25 7.46
N MET A 129 -10.94 5.95 6.68
CA MET A 129 -10.47 6.67 5.50
C MET A 129 -9.37 7.67 5.83
N GLY A 130 -8.33 7.70 4.99
CA GLY A 130 -7.14 8.52 5.12
C GLY A 130 -6.21 8.15 6.28
N ARG A 131 -6.46 7.04 6.98
CA ARG A 131 -5.77 6.64 8.21
C ARG A 131 -5.33 5.18 8.18
N ASP A 132 -4.48 4.80 9.12
CA ASP A 132 -4.10 3.41 9.31
C ASP A 132 -5.23 2.62 9.96
N ILE A 133 -5.36 1.35 9.55
CA ILE A 133 -6.41 0.47 10.04
C ILE A 133 -6.07 0.03 11.46
N PRO A 134 -6.92 0.32 12.45
CA PRO A 134 -6.68 -0.08 13.84
C PRO A 134 -6.61 -1.60 13.99
N PHE A 135 -5.83 -2.08 14.97
CA PHE A 135 -5.67 -3.51 15.22
C PHE A 135 -7.00 -4.27 15.36
N HIS A 136 -7.99 -3.68 16.04
CA HIS A 136 -9.30 -4.32 16.24
C HIS A 136 -10.10 -4.52 14.93
N TYR A 137 -9.91 -3.67 13.92
CA TYR A 137 -10.46 -3.90 12.57
C TYR A 137 -9.82 -5.10 11.90
N ILE A 138 -8.50 -5.26 12.02
CA ILE A 138 -7.77 -6.38 11.43
C ILE A 138 -8.23 -7.69 12.06
N VAL A 139 -8.34 -7.74 13.39
CA VAL A 139 -8.85 -8.92 14.11
C VAL A 139 -10.29 -9.22 13.70
N CYS A 140 -11.15 -8.19 13.62
CA CYS A 140 -12.54 -8.37 13.17
C CYS A 140 -12.63 -8.97 11.77
N PHE A 141 -11.78 -8.52 10.85
CA PHE A 141 -11.77 -9.06 9.50
C PHE A 141 -11.27 -10.51 9.48
N LEU A 142 -10.19 -10.81 10.21
CA LEU A 142 -9.65 -12.15 10.33
C LEU A 142 -10.70 -13.12 10.86
N ASP A 143 -11.37 -12.74 11.95
CA ASP A 143 -12.44 -13.54 12.57
C ASP A 143 -13.64 -13.72 11.63
N PHE A 144 -14.00 -12.67 10.90
CA PHE A 144 -15.04 -12.78 9.88
C PHE A 144 -14.67 -13.77 8.79
N VAL A 145 -13.45 -13.69 8.21
CA VAL A 145 -13.02 -14.61 7.15
C VAL A 145 -12.95 -16.04 7.64
N VAL A 146 -12.34 -16.30 8.80
CA VAL A 146 -12.20 -17.68 9.31
C VAL A 146 -13.55 -18.33 9.65
N LEU A 147 -14.53 -17.55 10.09
CA LEU A 147 -15.85 -18.07 10.50
C LEU A 147 -16.88 -18.10 9.36
N PHE A 148 -16.85 -17.09 8.48
CA PHE A 148 -17.80 -16.94 7.38
C PHE A 148 -17.34 -17.66 6.11
N VAL A 149 -16.13 -17.35 5.63
CA VAL A 149 -15.56 -18.00 4.43
C VAL A 149 -15.14 -19.44 4.76
N ASN A 150 -14.70 -19.67 6.01
CA ASN A 150 -14.26 -20.97 6.52
C ASN A 150 -13.26 -21.71 5.60
N PRO A 151 -12.17 -21.05 5.15
CA PRO A 151 -11.20 -21.70 4.28
C PRO A 151 -10.40 -22.77 5.04
N LYS A 152 -10.07 -23.86 4.36
CA LYS A 152 -9.26 -24.95 4.94
C LYS A 152 -7.87 -24.42 5.33
N ASP A 153 -7.38 -24.87 6.49
CA ASP A 153 -6.04 -24.54 7.02
C ASP A 153 -5.76 -23.03 7.16
N PHE A 154 -6.79 -22.18 7.26
CA PHE A 154 -6.66 -20.73 7.24
C PHE A 154 -5.59 -20.18 8.19
N ASN A 155 -5.62 -20.61 9.46
CA ASN A 155 -4.69 -20.12 10.47
C ASN A 155 -3.24 -20.45 10.09
N LYS A 156 -2.98 -21.63 9.51
CA LYS A 156 -1.65 -22.00 9.00
C LYS A 156 -1.22 -21.07 7.87
N VAL A 157 -2.13 -20.73 6.95
CA VAL A 157 -1.85 -19.82 5.84
C VAL A 157 -1.58 -18.40 6.34
N VAL A 158 -2.31 -17.91 7.34
CA VAL A 158 -2.06 -16.60 7.97
C VAL A 158 -0.64 -16.54 8.55
N PHE A 159 -0.23 -17.57 9.29
CA PHE A 159 1.13 -17.62 9.86
C PHE A 159 2.22 -17.83 8.80
N PHE A 160 1.94 -18.59 7.74
CA PHE A 160 2.84 -18.68 6.59
C PHE A 160 3.03 -17.31 5.92
N MET A 161 1.94 -16.57 5.66
CA MET A 161 2.01 -15.21 5.11
C MET A 161 2.78 -14.25 6.01
N ARG A 162 2.63 -14.37 7.33
CA ARG A 162 3.45 -13.63 8.31
C ARG A 162 4.94 -13.94 8.13
N ASP A 163 5.30 -15.22 8.05
CA ASP A 163 6.70 -15.63 7.98
C ASP A 163 7.38 -15.18 6.67
N GLU A 164 6.65 -15.30 5.54
CA GLU A 164 7.12 -14.78 4.25
C GLU A 164 7.25 -13.25 4.26
N ALA A 165 6.29 -12.54 4.86
CA ALA A 165 6.36 -11.09 5.00
C ALA A 165 7.60 -10.67 5.80
N LEU A 166 7.86 -11.31 6.95
CA LEU A 166 9.03 -11.04 7.77
C LEU A 166 10.35 -11.29 7.02
N SER A 167 10.39 -12.34 6.19
CA SER A 167 11.54 -12.64 5.32
C SER A 167 11.78 -11.50 4.30
N VAL A 168 10.72 -11.07 3.60
CA VAL A 168 10.77 -9.95 2.64
C VAL A 168 11.20 -8.66 3.31
N PHE A 169 10.70 -8.36 4.52
CA PHE A 169 11.03 -7.11 5.22
C PHE A 169 12.47 -7.09 5.70
N LYS A 170 13.02 -8.26 6.06
CA LYS A 170 14.43 -8.40 6.43
C LYS A 170 15.36 -8.17 5.24
N GLU A 171 15.04 -8.75 4.08
CA GLU A 171 15.84 -8.57 2.86
C GLU A 171 15.67 -7.15 2.27
N TYR A 172 14.46 -6.60 2.34
CA TYR A 172 14.09 -5.30 1.75
C TYR A 172 13.41 -4.40 2.79
N PRO A 173 14.16 -3.84 3.76
CA PRO A 173 13.58 -2.92 4.74
C PRO A 173 13.06 -1.63 4.09
N GLU A 174 13.85 -1.05 3.17
CA GLU A 174 13.51 0.19 2.45
C GLU A 174 13.75 0.03 0.93
N PRO A 175 12.91 -0.74 0.22
CA PRO A 175 13.09 -1.09 -1.20
C PRO A 175 13.23 0.14 -2.11
N PHE A 176 12.59 1.26 -1.74
CA PHE A 176 12.52 2.48 -2.54
C PHE A 176 13.27 3.67 -1.92
N SER A 177 14.22 3.43 -1.01
CA SER A 177 15.05 4.47 -0.37
C SER A 177 15.80 5.39 -1.35
N PHE A 178 16.07 4.92 -2.57
CA PHE A 178 16.72 5.71 -3.63
C PHE A 178 15.78 6.72 -4.32
N LEU A 179 14.47 6.66 -4.05
CA LEU A 179 13.48 7.61 -4.57
C LEU A 179 13.22 8.72 -3.53
N PRO A 180 13.20 9.99 -3.94
CA PRO A 180 12.78 11.06 -3.05
C PRO A 180 11.29 10.94 -2.75
N ARG A 181 10.86 11.29 -1.53
CA ARG A 181 9.45 11.31 -1.12
C ARG A 181 8.70 12.53 -1.70
N ARG A 182 8.68 12.65 -3.03
CA ARG A 182 8.03 13.74 -3.79
C ARG A 182 7.01 13.17 -4.78
N THR A 183 6.03 13.98 -5.17
CA THR A 183 4.92 13.58 -6.06
C THR A 183 5.37 13.02 -7.41
N GLU A 184 6.43 13.57 -8.01
CA GLU A 184 6.97 13.10 -9.28
C GLU A 184 7.55 11.69 -9.20
N ALA A 185 8.34 11.42 -8.15
CA ALA A 185 8.94 10.11 -7.93
C ALA A 185 7.87 9.06 -7.61
N LEU A 186 6.85 9.45 -6.84
CA LEU A 186 5.68 8.63 -6.54
C LEU A 186 4.92 8.25 -7.83
N LYS A 187 4.61 9.23 -8.69
CA LYS A 187 3.94 8.97 -9.97
C LYS A 187 4.78 8.03 -10.85
N TRP A 188 6.08 8.27 -10.91
CA TRP A 188 7.00 7.46 -11.72
C TRP A 188 7.08 6.01 -11.25
N ILE A 189 7.16 5.76 -9.93
CA ILE A 189 7.20 4.39 -9.41
C ILE A 189 5.86 3.69 -9.57
N ALA A 190 4.74 4.39 -9.38
CA ALA A 190 3.41 3.84 -9.62
C ALA A 190 3.24 3.36 -11.07
N GLU A 191 3.57 4.21 -12.06
CA GLU A 191 3.52 3.84 -13.48
C GLU A 191 4.43 2.66 -13.81
N ARG A 192 5.58 2.55 -13.14
CA ARG A 192 6.49 1.42 -13.33
C ARG A 192 5.94 0.14 -12.73
N MET A 193 5.35 0.19 -11.53
CA MET A 193 4.71 -0.95 -10.90
C MET A 193 3.56 -1.49 -11.75
N ILE A 194 2.74 -0.60 -12.32
CA ILE A 194 1.67 -0.97 -13.26
C ILE A 194 2.22 -1.72 -14.47
N ARG A 195 3.30 -1.23 -15.11
CA ARG A 195 3.94 -1.90 -16.26
C ARG A 195 4.50 -3.29 -15.93
N GLU A 196 4.86 -3.53 -14.69
CA GLU A 196 5.39 -4.81 -14.21
C GLU A 196 4.29 -5.73 -13.62
N ASN A 197 3.01 -5.38 -13.84
CA ASN A 197 1.84 -6.06 -13.31
C ASN A 197 1.87 -6.21 -11.77
N ILE A 198 2.42 -5.22 -11.09
CA ILE A 198 2.36 -5.11 -9.64
C ILE A 198 1.06 -4.37 -9.30
N SER A 199 0.01 -5.16 -9.04
CA SER A 199 -1.38 -4.68 -8.89
C SER A 199 -1.57 -3.75 -7.68
N SER A 200 -2.28 -2.65 -7.92
CA SER A 200 -2.78 -1.73 -6.88
C SER A 200 -4.29 -1.75 -6.70
N ASP A 201 -5.02 -2.29 -7.69
CA ASP A 201 -6.46 -2.08 -7.81
C ASP A 201 -7.23 -2.74 -6.64
N ASP A 202 -6.66 -3.79 -6.07
CA ASP A 202 -7.21 -4.50 -4.92
C ASP A 202 -6.53 -4.16 -3.58
N ASP A 203 -5.66 -3.16 -3.52
CA ASP A 203 -4.92 -2.85 -2.28
C ASP A 203 -5.81 -2.14 -1.26
N VAL A 204 -5.75 -2.57 0.00
CA VAL A 204 -6.54 -1.97 1.09
C VAL A 204 -6.22 -0.48 1.31
N ASN A 205 -4.98 -0.04 1.05
CA ASN A 205 -4.62 1.37 1.16
C ASN A 205 -5.24 2.22 0.06
N LEU A 206 -5.54 1.63 -1.11
CA LEU A 206 -6.28 2.30 -2.16
C LEU A 206 -7.75 2.48 -1.75
N LEU A 207 -8.37 1.45 -1.17
CA LEU A 207 -9.77 1.50 -0.72
C LEU A 207 -10.02 2.56 0.35
N ILE A 208 -9.09 2.71 1.30
CA ILE A 208 -9.24 3.67 2.40
C ILE A 208 -8.62 5.02 2.07
N GLU A 209 -8.15 5.25 0.84
CA GLU A 209 -7.48 6.50 0.44
C GLU A 209 -6.31 6.88 1.36
N ASN A 210 -5.50 5.91 1.79
CA ASN A 210 -4.35 6.16 2.66
C ASN A 210 -3.24 6.93 1.91
N GLN A 211 -2.19 7.31 2.65
CA GLN A 211 -0.99 7.92 2.09
C GLN A 211 -0.45 7.08 0.91
N LYS A 212 -0.33 7.72 -0.25
CA LYS A 212 0.04 7.05 -1.51
C LYS A 212 1.35 6.24 -1.43
N TRP A 213 2.30 6.66 -0.60
CA TRP A 213 3.52 5.88 -0.37
C TRP A 213 3.26 4.56 0.37
N LYS A 214 2.31 4.52 1.30
CA LYS A 214 1.90 3.27 1.97
C LYS A 214 1.31 2.29 0.95
N THR A 215 0.51 2.77 0.00
CA THR A 215 0.03 1.95 -1.14
C THR A 215 1.19 1.37 -1.95
N ILE A 216 2.21 2.17 -2.30
CA ILE A 216 3.39 1.67 -3.04
C ILE A 216 4.10 0.56 -2.29
N TYR A 217 4.32 0.72 -0.97
CA TYR A 217 4.97 -0.29 -0.16
C TYR A 217 4.10 -1.54 -0.05
N SER A 218 2.82 -1.38 0.28
CA SER A 218 1.84 -2.46 0.42
C SER A 218 1.73 -3.32 -0.86
N CYS A 219 1.58 -2.70 -2.03
CA CYS A 219 1.56 -3.41 -3.31
C CYS A 219 2.87 -4.16 -3.58
N PHE A 220 4.01 -3.52 -3.33
CA PHE A 220 5.32 -4.14 -3.53
C PHE A 220 5.51 -5.34 -2.60
N ASP A 221 5.16 -5.20 -1.32
CA ASP A 221 5.34 -6.23 -0.30
C ASP A 221 4.52 -7.47 -0.61
N TYR A 222 3.23 -7.27 -0.90
CA TYR A 222 2.35 -8.36 -1.26
C TYR A 222 2.85 -9.07 -2.54
N TRP A 223 3.25 -8.30 -3.56
CA TRP A 223 3.81 -8.85 -4.79
C TRP A 223 5.13 -9.60 -4.56
N ALA A 224 6.00 -9.10 -3.69
CA ALA A 224 7.28 -9.70 -3.39
C ALA A 224 7.11 -11.06 -2.69
N ILE A 225 6.14 -11.18 -1.78
CA ILE A 225 5.79 -12.43 -1.09
C ILE A 225 5.35 -13.52 -2.08
N ILE A 226 4.54 -13.15 -3.08
CA ILE A 226 4.03 -14.11 -4.08
C ILE A 226 4.96 -14.26 -5.30
N SER A 227 6.13 -13.64 -5.29
CA SER A 227 7.12 -13.66 -6.38
C SER A 227 8.39 -14.41 -5.97
N SER A 228 9.21 -14.79 -6.96
CA SER A 228 10.54 -15.35 -6.68
C SER A 228 11.51 -14.24 -6.23
N VAL A 229 12.48 -14.63 -5.41
CA VAL A 229 13.53 -13.72 -4.90
C VAL A 229 14.30 -13.07 -6.06
N GLU A 230 14.61 -13.83 -7.12
CA GLU A 230 15.32 -13.34 -8.31
C GLU A 230 14.51 -12.26 -9.03
N LYS A 231 13.19 -12.45 -9.15
CA LYS A 231 12.29 -11.49 -9.78
C LYS A 231 12.24 -10.17 -9.00
N VAL A 232 12.18 -10.24 -7.67
CA VAL A 232 12.21 -9.07 -6.79
C VAL A 232 13.54 -8.32 -6.92
N LYS A 233 14.68 -9.04 -6.88
CA LYS A 233 16.02 -8.46 -7.05
C LYS A 233 16.17 -7.78 -8.41
N LEU A 234 15.71 -8.44 -9.48
CA LEU A 234 15.75 -7.91 -10.83
C LEU A 234 14.93 -6.62 -10.95
N PHE A 235 13.69 -6.63 -10.45
CA PHE A 235 12.82 -5.45 -10.45
C PHE A 235 13.47 -4.27 -9.72
N LEU A 236 13.96 -4.45 -8.50
CA LEU A 236 14.59 -3.38 -7.72
C LEU A 236 15.86 -2.84 -8.41
N SER A 237 16.71 -3.72 -8.92
CA SER A 237 17.94 -3.37 -9.64
C SER A 237 17.65 -2.54 -10.90
N GLN A 238 16.73 -3.00 -11.74
CA GLN A 238 16.34 -2.28 -12.95
C GLN A 238 15.64 -0.96 -12.64
N THR A 239 14.80 -0.93 -11.58
CA THR A 239 14.11 0.29 -11.15
C THR A 239 15.10 1.36 -10.72
N ARG A 240 16.11 1.01 -9.92
CA ARG A 240 17.16 1.94 -9.48
C ARG A 240 17.96 2.50 -10.67
N LYS A 241 18.32 1.64 -11.63
CA LYS A 241 19.03 2.05 -12.86
C LYS A 241 18.17 3.00 -13.70
N ALA A 242 16.90 2.66 -13.93
CA ALA A 242 15.98 3.46 -14.72
C ALA A 242 15.73 4.85 -14.08
N TRP A 243 15.60 4.92 -12.76
CA TRP A 243 15.48 6.19 -12.05
C TRP A 243 16.74 7.06 -12.20
N SER A 244 17.91 6.45 -12.07
CA SER A 244 19.19 7.15 -12.23
C SER A 244 19.35 7.73 -13.64
N GLN A 245 18.96 6.96 -14.66
CA GLN A 245 18.94 7.43 -16.05
C GLN A 245 17.90 8.54 -16.27
N LYS A 246 16.71 8.44 -15.66
CA LYS A 246 15.70 9.50 -15.72
C LYS A 246 16.26 10.80 -15.12
N LYS A 247 16.83 10.75 -13.92
CA LYS A 247 17.45 11.91 -13.25
C LYS A 247 18.56 12.52 -14.10
N TYR A 248 19.39 11.70 -14.74
CA TYR A 248 20.40 12.18 -15.67
C TYR A 248 19.77 12.93 -16.85
N ARG A 249 18.79 12.32 -17.52
CA ARG A 249 18.07 12.95 -18.66
C ARG A 249 17.39 14.25 -18.27
N ASP A 250 16.70 14.29 -17.13
CA ASP A 250 16.06 15.50 -16.64
C ASP A 250 17.09 16.60 -16.35
N GLY A 251 18.25 16.24 -15.79
CA GLY A 251 19.34 17.18 -15.48
C GLY A 251 20.12 17.70 -16.69
N VAL A 252 19.97 17.07 -17.87
CA VAL A 252 20.60 17.50 -19.13
C VAL A 252 19.59 17.94 -20.19
N LYS A 253 18.29 18.06 -19.85
CA LYS A 253 17.23 18.37 -20.82
C LYS A 253 17.48 19.67 -21.59
N ASP A 254 18.04 20.66 -20.92
CA ASP A 254 18.39 21.97 -21.52
C ASP A 254 19.89 22.11 -21.79
N LYS A 255 20.63 20.99 -21.78
CA LYS A 255 22.09 20.96 -21.97
C LYS A 255 22.43 20.27 -23.29
N THR A 256 23.24 20.94 -24.09
CA THR A 256 23.83 20.35 -25.30
C THR A 256 25.18 19.70 -24.97
N VAL A 257 25.48 18.57 -25.61
CA VAL A 257 26.76 17.90 -25.43
C VAL A 257 27.83 18.69 -26.19
N LEU A 258 28.77 19.28 -25.47
CA LEU A 258 29.96 19.90 -26.05
C LEU A 258 31.02 18.83 -26.36
N ASN A 259 30.89 18.17 -27.51
CA ASN A 259 31.92 17.28 -28.03
C ASN A 259 32.99 18.09 -28.74
N THR A 260 34.15 18.28 -28.10
CA THR A 260 35.25 19.06 -28.67
C THR A 260 36.61 18.44 -28.35
N TYR A 261 37.59 18.71 -29.21
CA TYR A 261 38.99 18.38 -28.98
C TYR A 261 39.70 19.59 -28.37
N ILE A 262 40.38 19.37 -27.24
CA ILE A 262 41.27 20.37 -26.65
C ILE A 262 42.64 19.74 -26.39
N SER A 263 43.69 20.56 -26.39
CA SER A 263 45.05 20.07 -26.15
C SER A 263 45.18 19.45 -24.75
N LYS A 264 46.05 18.45 -24.61
CA LYS A 264 46.30 17.77 -23.32
C LYS A 264 46.69 18.76 -22.21
N SER A 265 47.51 19.77 -22.55
CA SER A 265 47.95 20.81 -21.61
C SER A 265 46.80 21.71 -21.14
N SER A 266 45.90 22.10 -22.04
CA SER A 266 44.71 22.88 -21.70
C SER A 266 43.70 22.09 -20.87
N MET A 267 43.48 20.80 -21.18
CA MET A 267 42.65 19.91 -20.36
C MET A 267 43.18 19.77 -18.93
N LEU A 268 44.50 19.66 -18.76
CA LEU A 268 45.15 19.62 -17.46
C LEU A 268 44.93 20.90 -16.65
N LYS A 269 45.04 22.07 -17.28
CA LYS A 269 44.74 23.35 -16.64
C LYS A 269 43.26 23.43 -16.23
N LEU A 270 42.36 23.04 -17.13
CA LEU A 270 40.92 23.06 -16.88
C LEU A 270 40.52 22.17 -15.69
N LYS A 271 41.10 20.95 -15.59
CA LYS A 271 40.93 20.06 -14.42
C LYS A 271 41.45 20.68 -13.11
N LYS A 272 42.58 21.39 -13.15
CA LYS A 272 43.12 22.08 -11.97
C LYS A 272 42.19 23.21 -11.50
N ILE A 273 41.65 23.99 -12.43
CA ILE A 273 40.70 25.07 -12.14
C ILE A 273 39.41 24.48 -11.55
N ALA A 274 38.83 23.48 -12.19
CA ALA A 274 37.63 22.77 -11.71
C ALA A 274 37.81 22.27 -10.26
N LYS A 275 38.95 21.62 -9.97
CA LYS A 275 39.28 21.14 -8.62
C LYS A 275 39.42 22.28 -7.61
N LYS A 276 40.11 23.38 -7.98
CA LYS A 276 40.30 24.55 -7.11
C LYS A 276 38.97 25.20 -6.70
N HIS A 277 37.99 25.19 -7.61
CA HIS A 277 36.69 25.81 -7.41
C HIS A 277 35.58 24.84 -6.96
N ASN A 278 35.91 23.56 -6.73
CA ASN A 278 34.95 22.48 -6.42
C ASN A 278 33.75 22.44 -7.39
N LYS A 279 34.03 22.63 -8.67
CA LYS A 279 33.04 22.65 -9.76
C LYS A 279 33.38 21.62 -10.83
N ASN A 280 32.38 21.21 -11.58
CA ASN A 280 32.58 20.36 -12.75
C ASN A 280 33.16 21.17 -13.92
N ILE A 281 33.81 20.48 -14.86
CA ILE A 281 34.49 21.12 -16.00
C ILE A 281 33.52 21.96 -16.84
N ASN A 282 32.32 21.46 -17.09
CA ASN A 282 31.27 22.18 -17.82
C ASN A 282 30.84 23.47 -17.10
N GLU A 283 30.72 23.45 -15.77
CA GLU A 283 30.36 24.64 -14.99
C GLU A 283 31.45 25.73 -15.05
N ILE A 284 32.73 25.31 -15.13
CA ILE A 284 33.84 26.24 -15.36
C ILE A 284 33.78 26.81 -16.77
N ILE A 285 33.52 25.99 -17.79
CA ILE A 285 33.39 26.46 -19.18
C ILE A 285 32.24 27.47 -19.29
N GLU A 286 31.06 27.15 -18.75
CA GLU A 286 29.90 28.05 -18.75
C GLU A 286 30.21 29.37 -18.02
N ALA A 287 30.88 29.30 -16.86
CA ALA A 287 31.27 30.51 -16.12
C ALA A 287 32.28 31.37 -16.88
N MET A 288 33.23 30.74 -17.61
CA MET A 288 34.18 31.47 -18.46
C MET A 288 33.46 32.11 -19.65
N ILE A 289 32.52 31.41 -20.28
CA ILE A 289 31.73 31.95 -21.41
C ILE A 289 30.88 33.14 -20.97
N ASN A 290 30.21 33.05 -19.82
CA ASN A 290 29.39 34.15 -19.29
C ASN A 290 30.19 35.40 -18.91
N GLN A 291 31.52 35.31 -18.85
CA GLN A 291 32.42 36.45 -18.62
C GLN A 291 32.98 37.03 -19.92
N ILE A 292 32.74 36.40 -21.07
CA ILE A 292 33.19 36.88 -22.38
C ILE A 292 32.08 37.76 -22.96
N ASP A 293 32.35 39.06 -23.08
CA ASP A 293 31.54 39.95 -23.90
C ASP A 293 31.81 39.64 -25.37
N LEU A 294 30.79 39.16 -26.08
CA LEU A 294 30.87 39.02 -27.53
C LEU A 294 30.62 40.39 -28.18
N PRO A 295 31.37 40.75 -29.24
CA PRO A 295 31.04 41.93 -30.03
C PRO A 295 29.62 41.79 -30.58
N LEU A 296 28.81 42.85 -30.45
CA LEU A 296 27.46 42.92 -31.02
C LEU A 296 27.52 42.51 -32.50
N GLU A 297 26.63 41.60 -32.92
CA GLU A 297 26.52 41.31 -34.34
C GLU A 297 26.17 42.61 -35.09
N PRO A 298 26.73 42.87 -36.28
CA PRO A 298 26.51 44.12 -37.02
C PRO A 298 25.03 44.46 -37.25
N LEU A 299 24.16 43.44 -37.26
CA LEU A 299 22.71 43.58 -37.40
C LEU A 299 22.03 44.10 -36.12
N GLU A 300 22.51 43.72 -34.93
CA GLU A 300 21.96 44.21 -33.65
C GLU A 300 22.36 45.67 -33.41
N GLU A 301 23.57 46.07 -33.83
CA GLU A 301 24.02 47.45 -33.79
C GLU A 301 23.16 48.35 -34.70
N PHE A 302 22.77 47.88 -35.88
CA PHE A 302 21.84 48.58 -36.78
C PHE A 302 20.43 48.73 -36.19
N VAL A 303 19.91 47.72 -35.48
CA VAL A 303 18.59 47.79 -34.81
C VAL A 303 18.62 48.72 -33.60
N LEU A 304 19.75 48.82 -32.89
CA LEU A 304 19.93 49.75 -31.77
C LEU A 304 20.12 51.20 -32.21
N LEU A 305 20.80 51.43 -33.33
CA LEU A 305 20.96 52.76 -33.94
C LEU A 305 19.62 53.29 -34.47
N THR A 306 18.83 52.45 -35.14
CA THR A 306 17.49 52.82 -35.65
C THR A 306 16.45 53.07 -34.56
N LYS A 307 16.63 52.54 -33.34
CA LYS A 307 15.77 52.83 -32.17
C LYS A 307 16.16 54.08 -31.38
N LYS A 308 17.36 54.65 -31.59
CA LYS A 308 17.81 55.87 -30.92
C LYS A 308 17.49 57.16 -31.70
N GLU A 309 17.06 57.05 -32.95
CA GLU A 309 16.71 58.19 -33.81
C GLU A 309 15.19 58.46 -33.93
N SER A 310 14.36 57.82 -33.08
CA SER A 310 12.90 58.02 -33.03
C SER A 310 12.42 58.75 -31.79
#